data_AF-A0A0P7XVS5-F1
#
_entry.id   AF-A0A0P7XVS5-F1
#
_cell.length_a   1.000
_cell.length_b   1.000
_cell.length_c   1.000
_cell.angle_alpha   90.00
_cell.angle_beta   90.00
_cell.angle_gamma   90.00
#
_symmetry.space_group_name_H-M   'P 1'
#
loop_
_entity.id
_entity.type
_entity.pdbx_description
1 polymer ?
#
loop_
_entity_poly.entity_id
_entity_poly.type
_entity_poly.pdbx_seq_one_letter_code
_entity_poly.pdbx_strand_id
1 'polypeptide(L)'
;THTRADKMADVDSWDAENFEPDEPIKKVAVLDRWEGEDEEDNVKDNWDDEEEEEEGEEEEEEEEKKQSEETTELTPEEQLAEKLRVKKLQEEADLELAKEAFGVTNTVPRIDSMSPTSKDDFTEFERLLKEKISQYEKSVHYTSFLDSLFRDLCISLEVDELKKINLSLTVLLSEKQKQEK
;
A
#
# COMPACT_ATOMS: atom_id res chain seq x y z
N THR A 1 17.30 44.26 -39.11
CA THR A 1 16.39 44.98 -38.19
C THR A 1 15.85 43.95 -37.20
N HIS A 2 16.54 43.72 -36.07
CA HIS A 2 16.15 44.26 -34.75
C HIS A 2 14.64 44.17 -34.49
N THR A 3 14.20 43.30 -33.58
CA THR A 3 14.05 43.65 -32.15
C THR A 3 13.89 42.41 -31.27
N ARG A 4 14.70 42.40 -30.22
CA ARG A 4 14.69 41.58 -29.00
C ARG A 4 13.63 42.13 -28.04
N ALA A 5 12.94 41.26 -27.31
CA ALA A 5 12.30 41.61 -26.05
C ALA A 5 12.36 40.40 -25.11
N ASP A 6 13.27 40.50 -24.13
CA ASP A 6 13.27 39.74 -22.89
C ASP A 6 11.98 40.01 -22.08
N LYS A 7 11.47 38.99 -21.41
CA LYS A 7 10.68 39.06 -20.16
C LYS A 7 10.68 37.64 -19.57
N MET A 8 11.64 37.35 -18.69
CA MET A 8 11.54 37.44 -17.22
C MET A 8 10.81 36.25 -16.62
N ALA A 9 11.57 35.54 -15.79
CA ALA A 9 11.22 34.40 -14.97
C ALA A 9 10.38 34.79 -13.75
N ASP A 10 10.02 33.74 -13.00
CA ASP A 10 9.42 33.71 -11.66
C ASP A 10 7.90 34.00 -11.68
N VAL A 11 7.03 33.23 -11.04
CA VAL A 11 7.17 32.53 -9.76
C VAL A 11 6.07 31.47 -9.66
N ASP A 12 6.37 30.36 -9.00
CA ASP A 12 5.48 29.28 -8.62
C ASP A 12 4.05 29.72 -8.26
N SER A 13 3.09 29.33 -9.11
CA SER A 13 1.65 29.54 -8.91
C SER A 13 1.07 28.50 -7.93
N TRP A 14 1.70 28.33 -6.76
CA TRP A 14 1.25 27.43 -5.69
C TRP A 14 1.13 28.10 -4.31
N ASP A 15 1.34 29.43 -4.19
CA ASP A 15 1.34 30.10 -2.88
C ASP A 15 0.63 31.47 -2.87
N ALA A 16 -0.53 31.59 -3.51
CA ALA A 16 -1.30 32.84 -3.48
C ALA A 16 -2.82 32.64 -3.64
N GLU A 17 -3.43 31.89 -2.72
CA GLU A 17 -4.84 32.12 -2.37
C GLU A 17 -4.87 32.97 -1.10
N ASN A 18 -4.95 34.29 -1.33
CA ASN A 18 -5.15 35.35 -0.36
C ASN A 18 -6.51 35.16 0.33
N PHE A 19 -6.52 34.42 1.45
CA PHE A 19 -7.66 34.29 2.35
C PHE A 19 -7.87 35.63 3.07
N GLU A 20 -8.95 36.34 2.71
CA GLU A 20 -9.41 37.56 3.38
C GLU A 20 -10.46 37.22 4.45
N PRO A 21 -10.21 37.45 5.75
CA PRO A 21 -11.26 37.41 6.76
C PRO A 21 -11.61 38.83 7.24
N ASP A 22 -12.79 39.33 6.87
CA ASP A 22 -13.36 40.56 7.44
C ASP A 22 -14.24 40.26 8.69
N GLU A 23 -13.65 40.54 9.87
CA GLU A 23 -14.17 41.12 11.15
C GLU A 23 -15.38 40.51 11.95
N PRO A 24 -15.58 40.85 13.26
CA PRO A 24 -14.65 40.81 14.40
C PRO A 24 -15.27 40.09 15.65
N ILE A 25 -14.55 39.16 16.29
CA ILE A 25 -15.01 38.50 17.53
C ILE A 25 -14.48 39.23 18.77
N LYS A 26 -15.42 39.62 19.65
CA LYS A 26 -15.20 40.31 20.92
C LYS A 26 -14.37 39.47 21.90
N LYS A 27 -13.41 40.11 22.57
CA LYS A 27 -12.55 39.56 23.63
C LYS A 27 -13.33 39.19 24.90
N VAL A 28 -13.11 37.97 25.42
CA VAL A 28 -13.12 37.59 26.85
C VAL A 28 -12.17 36.38 26.95
N ALA A 29 -10.88 36.58 27.24
CA ALA A 29 -10.27 36.57 28.57
C ALA A 29 -10.17 35.16 29.21
N VAL A 30 -8.94 34.61 29.12
CA VAL A 30 -8.18 33.88 30.16
C VAL A 30 -8.72 32.53 30.65
N LEU A 31 -7.78 31.66 31.04
CA LEU A 31 -7.88 30.36 31.73
C LEU A 31 -7.78 29.19 30.73
N ASP A 32 -6.57 28.73 30.38
CA ASP A 32 -5.65 28.05 31.30
C ASP A 32 -6.45 27.06 32.18
N ARG A 33 -6.66 25.87 31.62
CA ARG A 33 -7.43 24.80 32.25
C ARG A 33 -6.64 23.50 32.15
N TRP A 34 -5.48 23.53 32.79
CA TRP A 34 -4.82 22.35 33.30
C TRP A 34 -5.54 21.89 34.58
N GLU A 35 -5.75 20.58 34.64
CA GLU A 35 -5.66 19.66 35.79
C GLU A 35 -5.70 20.24 37.22
N GLY A 36 -6.71 19.84 38.01
CA GLY A 36 -6.80 20.16 39.44
C GLY A 36 -8.17 19.86 40.08
N GLU A 37 -8.41 18.58 40.39
CA GLU A 37 -9.34 17.99 41.38
C GLU A 37 -8.51 16.83 41.97
N ASP A 38 -8.31 16.57 43.25
CA ASP A 38 -8.79 17.12 44.52
C ASP A 38 -7.73 16.77 45.59
N GLU A 39 -7.89 17.38 46.76
CA GLU A 39 -7.18 17.31 48.05
C GLU A 39 -6.64 15.90 48.44
N GLU A 40 -5.54 15.75 49.20
CA GLU A 40 -5.51 15.80 50.68
C GLU A 40 -4.07 15.73 51.24
N ASP A 41 -3.86 16.36 52.40
CA ASP A 41 -2.63 16.50 53.21
C ASP A 41 -1.73 15.25 53.39
N ASN A 42 -0.42 15.43 53.25
CA ASN A 42 0.57 14.84 54.16
C ASN A 42 1.86 15.67 54.22
N VAL A 43 1.89 16.66 55.11
CA VAL A 43 3.14 17.30 55.57
C VAL A 43 3.86 16.31 56.49
N LYS A 44 4.94 15.69 56.02
CA LYS A 44 5.84 14.97 56.91
C LYS A 44 7.27 14.83 56.37
N ASP A 45 8.15 15.65 56.95
CA ASP A 45 9.59 15.39 57.20
C ASP A 45 10.48 15.32 55.92
N ASN A 46 11.70 15.84 55.80
CA ASN A 46 12.64 16.50 56.70
C ASN A 46 13.94 16.69 55.89
N TRP A 47 14.21 17.89 55.37
CA TRP A 47 15.52 18.58 55.30
C TRP A 47 16.84 17.77 55.51
N ASP A 48 17.16 16.71 54.75
CA ASP A 48 18.42 15.96 54.95
C ASP A 48 18.92 15.13 53.74
N ASP A 49 18.58 15.47 52.48
CA ASP A 49 18.96 14.66 51.30
C ASP A 49 19.77 15.41 50.21
N GLU A 50 20.10 16.69 50.39
CA GLU A 50 20.84 17.48 49.38
C GLU A 50 22.36 17.20 49.34
N GLU A 51 22.94 16.46 50.29
CA GLU A 51 24.39 16.15 50.33
C GLU A 51 24.76 14.74 49.79
N GLU A 52 23.80 13.82 49.60
CA GLU A 52 24.07 12.48 49.02
C GLU A 52 23.85 12.42 47.49
N GLU A 53 23.18 13.41 46.87
CA GLU A 53 22.97 13.45 45.41
C GLU A 53 24.21 13.89 44.60
N GLU A 54 25.11 14.72 45.15
CA GLU A 54 26.30 15.20 44.41
C GLU A 54 27.39 14.12 44.21
N GLU A 55 27.51 13.11 45.09
CA GLU A 55 28.48 12.01 44.91
C GLU A 55 27.97 10.91 43.95
N GLY A 56 26.66 10.80 43.73
CA GLY A 56 26.05 9.82 42.81
C GLY A 56 26.12 10.23 41.34
N GLU A 57 26.04 11.53 41.05
CA GLU A 57 26.06 12.06 39.68
C GLU A 57 27.44 11.93 39.00
N GLU A 58 28.55 12.01 39.76
CA GLU A 58 29.89 11.85 39.19
C GLU A 58 30.24 10.39 38.83
N GLU A 59 29.69 9.39 39.53
CA GLU A 59 29.87 7.96 39.19
C GLU A 59 28.98 7.52 38.01
N GLU A 60 27.75 8.04 37.90
CA GLU A 60 26.89 7.78 36.72
C GLU A 60 27.46 8.42 35.44
N GLU A 61 28.04 9.63 35.51
CA GLU A 61 28.61 10.29 34.32
C GLU A 61 29.90 9.60 33.82
N GLU A 62 30.64 8.91 34.71
CA GLU A 62 31.83 8.13 34.33
C GLU A 62 31.49 6.72 33.80
N GLU A 63 30.38 6.11 34.25
CA GLU A 63 29.85 4.87 33.67
C GLU A 63 29.14 5.11 32.33
N GLU A 64 28.41 6.21 32.16
CA GLU A 64 27.80 6.58 30.87
C GLU A 64 28.85 6.91 29.81
N LYS A 65 29.96 7.59 30.16
CA LYS A 65 31.06 7.80 29.21
C LYS A 65 31.69 6.49 28.75
N LYS A 66 31.90 5.52 29.65
CA LYS A 66 32.47 4.20 29.31
C LYS A 66 31.51 3.33 28.50
N GLN A 67 30.19 3.43 28.72
CA GLN A 67 29.19 2.72 27.90
C GLN A 67 28.96 3.40 26.53
N SER A 68 29.14 4.72 26.44
CA SER A 68 29.02 5.46 25.17
C SER A 68 30.18 5.20 24.20
N GLU A 69 31.40 4.97 24.72
CA GLU A 69 32.57 4.67 23.87
C GLU A 69 32.55 3.24 23.29
N GLU A 70 31.88 2.27 23.93
CA GLU A 70 31.80 0.89 23.42
C GLU A 70 30.74 0.71 22.31
N THR A 71 29.80 1.66 22.17
CA THR A 71 28.73 1.58 21.16
C THR A 71 29.00 2.38 19.88
N THR A 72 30.14 3.08 19.79
CA THR A 72 30.48 3.95 18.66
C THR A 72 31.63 3.44 17.78
N GLU A 73 31.67 2.16 17.46
CA GLU A 73 32.48 1.67 16.33
C GLU A 73 31.67 0.74 15.40
N LEU A 74 30.50 1.18 14.96
CA LEU A 74 29.94 0.68 13.71
C LEU A 74 30.76 1.28 12.56
N THR A 75 31.53 0.43 11.89
CA THR A 75 32.33 0.82 10.73
C THR A 75 31.46 1.55 9.68
N PRO A 76 32.00 2.54 8.94
CA PRO A 76 31.26 3.27 7.90
C PRO A 76 30.68 2.34 6.81
N GLU A 77 31.21 1.14 6.67
CA GLU A 77 30.72 0.08 5.77
C GLU A 77 29.40 -0.53 6.27
N GLU A 78 29.22 -0.64 7.59
CA GLU A 78 28.04 -1.20 8.25
C GLU A 78 26.87 -0.20 8.25
N GLN A 79 27.14 1.10 8.39
CA GLN A 79 26.14 2.17 8.24
C GLN A 79 25.58 2.25 6.81
N LEU A 80 26.41 1.98 5.80
CA LEU A 80 25.96 1.92 4.40
C LEU A 80 25.10 0.68 4.12
N ALA A 81 25.45 -0.45 4.73
CA ALA A 81 24.65 -1.68 4.64
C ALA A 81 23.28 -1.52 5.29
N GLU A 82 23.22 -0.89 6.47
CA GLU A 82 21.96 -0.63 7.17
C GLU A 82 21.10 0.37 6.39
N LYS A 83 21.70 1.44 5.86
CA LYS A 83 20.98 2.40 5.00
C LYS A 83 20.42 1.75 3.73
N LEU A 84 21.15 0.81 3.13
CA LEU A 84 20.67 0.03 1.98
C LEU A 84 19.50 -0.88 2.34
N ARG A 85 19.53 -1.48 3.53
CA ARG A 85 18.45 -2.34 4.03
C ARG A 85 17.18 -1.53 4.28
N VAL A 86 17.30 -0.39 4.96
CA VAL A 86 16.17 0.53 5.20
C VAL A 86 15.61 1.04 3.88
N LYS A 87 16.47 1.39 2.92
CA LYS A 87 16.05 1.84 1.58
C LYS A 87 15.27 0.77 0.82
N LYS A 88 15.70 -0.50 0.88
CA LYS A 88 14.96 -1.60 0.27
C LYS A 88 13.60 -1.83 0.93
N LEU A 89 13.55 -1.74 2.26
CA LEU A 89 12.31 -1.89 3.01
C LEU A 89 11.30 -0.79 2.62
N GLN A 90 11.79 0.45 2.46
CA GLN A 90 10.97 1.57 1.99
C GLN A 90 10.50 1.37 0.55
N GLU A 91 11.40 0.98 -0.36
CA GLU A 91 11.05 0.72 -1.77
C GLU A 91 10.02 -0.42 -1.90
N GLU A 92 10.11 -1.45 -1.05
CA GLU A 92 9.14 -2.55 -1.02
C GLU A 92 7.77 -2.09 -0.49
N ALA A 93 7.76 -1.32 0.60
CA ALA A 93 6.54 -0.74 1.15
C ALA A 93 5.87 0.24 0.16
N ASP A 94 6.66 1.11 -0.49
CA ASP A 94 6.17 2.04 -1.52
C ASP A 94 5.61 1.29 -2.74
N LEU A 95 6.25 0.18 -3.13
CA LEU A 95 5.79 -0.67 -4.23
C LEU A 95 4.51 -1.43 -3.88
N GLU A 96 4.33 -1.85 -2.62
CA GLU A 96 3.08 -2.43 -2.12
C GLU A 96 1.96 -1.39 -2.07
N LEU A 97 2.24 -0.19 -1.55
CA LEU A 97 1.30 0.92 -1.54
C LEU A 97 0.90 1.34 -2.96
N ALA A 98 1.85 1.35 -3.90
CA ALA A 98 1.55 1.60 -5.30
C ALA A 98 0.66 0.51 -5.90
N LYS A 99 0.93 -0.77 -5.62
CA LYS A 99 0.06 -1.86 -6.05
C LYS A 99 -1.36 -1.68 -5.52
N GLU A 100 -1.53 -1.27 -4.27
CA GLU A 100 -2.87 -0.98 -3.70
C GLU A 100 -3.52 0.25 -4.34
N ALA A 101 -2.78 1.35 -4.51
CA ALA A 101 -3.26 2.58 -5.13
C ALA A 101 -3.65 2.42 -6.61
N PHE A 102 -2.95 1.53 -7.33
CA PHE A 102 -3.25 1.17 -8.71
C PHE A 102 -4.24 -0.02 -8.83
N GLY A 103 -4.79 -0.53 -7.71
CA GLY A 103 -5.79 -1.60 -7.72
C GLY A 103 -5.24 -2.99 -8.05
N VAL A 104 -3.94 -3.18 -8.01
CA VAL A 104 -3.25 -4.48 -8.12
C VAL A 104 -3.17 -5.13 -6.73
N THR A 105 -4.33 -5.40 -6.12
CA THR A 105 -4.38 -6.16 -4.87
C THR A 105 -4.21 -7.64 -5.18
N ASN A 106 -3.24 -8.30 -4.53
CA ASN A 106 -2.96 -9.74 -4.65
C ASN A 106 -4.09 -10.65 -4.12
N THR A 107 -5.26 -10.09 -3.79
CA THR A 107 -6.49 -10.83 -3.52
C THR A 107 -7.13 -11.21 -4.85
N VAL A 108 -7.25 -12.51 -5.12
CA VAL A 108 -7.95 -13.04 -6.30
C VAL A 108 -9.26 -12.28 -6.47
N PRO A 109 -9.40 -11.44 -7.51
CA PRO A 109 -10.56 -10.58 -7.59
C PRO A 109 -11.78 -11.47 -7.76
N ARG A 110 -12.82 -11.17 -6.96
CA ARG A 110 -14.03 -11.98 -6.96
C ARG A 110 -14.63 -11.95 -8.36
N ILE A 111 -14.76 -13.13 -8.98
CA ILE A 111 -15.31 -13.29 -10.33
C ILE A 111 -16.64 -12.54 -10.48
N ASP A 112 -17.49 -12.60 -9.44
CA ASP A 112 -18.80 -11.94 -9.38
C ASP A 112 -18.73 -10.39 -9.48
N SER A 113 -17.58 -9.79 -9.17
CA SER A 113 -17.40 -8.34 -9.11
C SER A 113 -16.68 -7.77 -10.33
N MET A 114 -16.25 -8.62 -11.27
CA MET A 114 -15.59 -8.16 -12.48
C MET A 114 -16.58 -7.63 -13.51
N SER A 115 -16.19 -6.57 -14.21
CA SER A 115 -16.91 -6.02 -15.36
C SER A 115 -15.89 -5.71 -16.46
N PRO A 116 -15.42 -6.74 -17.19
CA PRO A 116 -14.34 -6.57 -18.17
C PRO A 116 -14.77 -5.67 -19.34
N THR A 117 -13.92 -4.71 -19.72
CA THR A 117 -14.18 -3.74 -20.79
C THR A 117 -13.04 -3.67 -21.82
N SER A 118 -11.82 -4.02 -21.42
CA SER A 118 -10.64 -4.08 -22.27
C SER A 118 -10.28 -5.52 -22.62
N LYS A 119 -9.48 -5.72 -23.67
CA LYS A 119 -8.96 -7.05 -24.04
C LYS A 119 -8.15 -7.69 -22.91
N ASP A 120 -7.40 -6.88 -22.17
CA ASP A 120 -6.58 -7.36 -21.05
C ASP A 120 -7.48 -7.75 -19.88
N ASP A 121 -8.57 -7.01 -19.62
CA ASP A 121 -9.57 -7.38 -18.61
C ASP A 121 -10.19 -8.74 -18.92
N PHE A 122 -10.55 -8.98 -20.19
CA PHE A 122 -11.09 -10.27 -20.62
C PHE A 122 -10.07 -11.40 -20.50
N THR A 123 -8.78 -11.11 -20.68
CA THR A 123 -7.71 -12.11 -20.50
C THR A 123 -7.60 -12.53 -19.03
N GLU A 124 -7.71 -11.57 -18.10
CA GLU A 124 -7.70 -11.85 -16.66
C GLU A 124 -9.00 -12.54 -16.21
N PHE A 125 -10.15 -12.13 -16.74
CA PHE A 125 -11.43 -12.78 -16.48
C PHE A 125 -11.44 -14.23 -16.98
N GLU A 126 -10.90 -14.50 -18.17
CA GLU A 126 -10.71 -15.85 -18.71
C GLU A 126 -9.84 -16.70 -17.77
N ARG A 127 -8.72 -16.14 -17.28
CA ARG A 127 -7.81 -16.82 -16.35
C ARG A 127 -8.54 -17.29 -15.10
N LEU A 128 -9.34 -16.41 -14.49
CA LEU A 128 -10.08 -16.70 -13.27
C LEU A 128 -11.24 -17.67 -13.49
N LEU A 129 -11.98 -17.54 -14.59
CA LEU A 129 -13.02 -18.50 -14.97
C LEU A 129 -12.42 -19.89 -15.16
N LYS A 130 -11.32 -20.01 -15.89
CA LYS A 130 -10.60 -21.28 -16.09
C LYS A 130 -10.17 -21.88 -14.76
N GLU A 131 -9.52 -21.10 -13.90
CA GLU A 131 -9.07 -21.54 -12.59
C GLU A 131 -10.24 -22.04 -11.74
N LYS A 132 -11.36 -21.31 -11.74
CA LYS A 132 -12.53 -21.69 -10.95
C LYS A 132 -13.25 -22.92 -11.49
N ILE A 133 -13.46 -23.00 -12.81
CA ILE A 133 -14.19 -24.09 -13.45
C ILE A 133 -13.38 -25.40 -13.37
N SER A 134 -12.06 -25.35 -13.60
CA SER A 134 -11.20 -26.54 -13.61
C SER A 134 -11.07 -27.24 -12.26
N GLN A 135 -11.39 -26.58 -11.14
CA GLN A 135 -11.46 -27.21 -9.81
C GLN A 135 -12.39 -28.43 -9.76
N TYR A 136 -13.35 -28.49 -10.69
CA TYR A 136 -14.38 -29.53 -10.73
C TYR A 136 -14.17 -30.56 -11.84
N GLU A 137 -13.00 -30.59 -12.50
CA GLU A 137 -12.73 -31.46 -13.67
C GLU A 137 -12.94 -32.96 -13.40
N LYS A 138 -12.76 -33.40 -12.14
CA LYS A 138 -12.92 -34.80 -11.72
C LYS A 138 -14.37 -35.18 -11.39
N SER A 139 -15.27 -34.20 -11.39
CA SER A 139 -16.69 -34.43 -11.11
C SER A 139 -17.32 -35.20 -12.27
N VAL A 140 -18.15 -36.19 -11.96
CA VAL A 140 -18.94 -36.92 -12.95
C VAL A 140 -19.93 -36.02 -13.72
N HIS A 141 -20.26 -34.85 -13.14
CA HIS A 141 -21.14 -33.86 -13.75
C HIS A 141 -20.40 -32.84 -14.62
N TYR A 142 -19.07 -32.86 -14.65
CA TYR A 142 -18.26 -31.83 -15.30
C TYR A 142 -18.53 -31.71 -16.80
N THR A 143 -18.56 -32.85 -17.51
CA THR A 143 -18.80 -32.87 -18.96
C THR A 143 -20.19 -32.34 -19.32
N SER A 144 -21.24 -32.77 -18.59
CA SER A 144 -22.61 -32.27 -18.82
C SER A 144 -22.77 -30.79 -18.48
N PHE A 145 -22.07 -30.33 -17.45
CA PHE A 145 -22.05 -28.92 -17.06
C PHE A 145 -21.40 -28.06 -18.16
N LEU A 146 -20.23 -28.46 -18.66
CA LEU A 146 -19.55 -27.74 -19.74
C LEU A 146 -20.39 -27.68 -21.02
N ASP A 147 -21.03 -28.78 -21.40
CA ASP A 147 -21.89 -28.83 -22.59
C ASP A 147 -23.05 -27.82 -22.50
N SER A 148 -23.77 -27.81 -21.37
CA SER A 148 -24.86 -26.85 -21.14
C SER A 148 -24.35 -25.42 -21.07
N LEU A 149 -23.28 -25.17 -20.32
CA LEU A 149 -22.70 -23.84 -20.13
C LEU A 149 -22.27 -23.25 -21.48
N PHE A 150 -21.50 -23.97 -22.29
CA PHE A 150 -21.01 -23.46 -23.57
C PHE A 150 -22.15 -23.25 -24.56
N ARG A 151 -23.17 -24.12 -24.57
CA ARG A 151 -24.36 -23.93 -25.39
C ARG A 151 -25.08 -22.62 -25.04
N ASP A 152 -25.30 -22.37 -23.75
CA ASP A 152 -26.03 -21.19 -23.29
C ASP A 152 -25.21 -19.91 -23.48
N LEU A 153 -23.88 -19.95 -23.34
CA LEU A 153 -22.98 -18.81 -23.63
C LEU A 153 -22.93 -18.48 -25.12
N CYS A 154 -23.07 -19.48 -26.01
CA CYS A 154 -22.95 -19.28 -27.44
C CYS A 154 -24.28 -19.03 -28.16
N ILE A 155 -25.43 -19.16 -27.48
CA ILE A 155 -26.75 -19.13 -28.12
C ILE A 155 -27.09 -17.80 -28.81
N SER A 156 -26.51 -16.69 -28.32
CA SER A 156 -26.72 -15.34 -28.87
C SER A 156 -25.68 -14.93 -29.91
N LEU A 157 -24.66 -15.76 -30.17
CA LEU A 157 -23.59 -15.44 -31.11
C LEU A 157 -24.07 -15.56 -32.56
N GLU A 158 -23.46 -14.78 -33.44
CA GLU A 158 -23.73 -14.91 -34.87
C GLU A 158 -23.15 -16.21 -35.43
N VAL A 159 -23.71 -16.67 -36.56
CA VAL A 159 -23.33 -17.95 -37.18
C VAL A 159 -21.83 -18.02 -37.48
N ASP A 160 -21.22 -16.93 -37.93
CA ASP A 160 -19.80 -16.92 -38.29
C ASP A 160 -18.87 -16.88 -37.06
N GLU A 161 -19.31 -16.28 -35.95
CA GLU A 161 -18.61 -16.32 -34.67
C GLU A 161 -18.68 -17.73 -34.07
N LEU A 162 -19.87 -18.35 -34.09
CA LEU A 162 -20.07 -19.73 -33.65
C LEU A 162 -19.22 -20.73 -34.44
N LYS A 163 -19.09 -20.54 -35.77
CA LYS A 163 -18.20 -21.36 -36.61
C LYS A 163 -16.74 -21.25 -36.17
N LYS A 164 -16.26 -20.06 -35.78
CA LYS A 164 -14.87 -19.87 -35.30
C LYS A 164 -14.63 -20.65 -34.01
N ILE A 165 -15.56 -20.57 -33.05
CA ILE A 165 -15.48 -21.32 -31.79
C ILE A 165 -15.53 -22.83 -32.05
N ASN A 166 -16.44 -23.28 -32.90
CA ASN A 166 -16.58 -24.69 -33.27
C ASN A 166 -15.32 -25.25 -33.95
N LEU A 167 -14.68 -24.46 -34.82
CA LEU A 167 -13.42 -24.84 -35.45
C LEU A 167 -12.31 -25.05 -34.41
N SER A 168 -12.20 -24.16 -33.42
CA SER A 168 -11.23 -24.31 -32.32
C SER A 168 -11.42 -25.62 -31.57
N LEU A 169 -12.66 -26.01 -31.24
CA LEU A 169 -12.95 -27.29 -30.59
C LEU A 169 -12.67 -28.50 -31.49
N THR A 170 -12.94 -28.39 -32.79
CA THR A 170 -12.66 -29.46 -33.77
C THR A 170 -11.16 -29.71 -33.92
N VAL A 171 -10.36 -28.64 -33.91
CA VAL A 171 -8.88 -28.73 -33.91
C VAL A 171 -8.41 -29.43 -32.62
N LEU A 172 -8.89 -28.99 -31.45
CA LEU A 172 -8.53 -29.59 -30.17
C LEU A 172 -8.88 -31.09 -30.10
N LEU A 173 -10.05 -31.48 -30.61
CA LEU A 173 -10.46 -32.88 -30.69
C LEU A 173 -9.48 -33.71 -31.53
N SER A 174 -9.09 -33.18 -32.69
CA SER A 174 -8.12 -33.83 -33.59
C SER A 174 -6.75 -33.98 -32.92
N GLU A 175 -6.31 -32.97 -32.17
CA GLU A 175 -5.08 -33.01 -31.38
C GLU A 175 -5.11 -34.08 -30.30
N LYS A 176 -6.21 -34.19 -29.55
CA LYS A 176 -6.40 -35.21 -28.51
C LYS A 176 -6.40 -36.63 -29.08
N GLN A 177 -7.13 -36.87 -30.17
CA GLN A 177 -7.14 -38.17 -30.85
C GLN A 177 -5.77 -38.59 -31.38
N LYS A 178 -4.90 -37.63 -31.73
CA LYS A 178 -3.54 -37.91 -32.15
C LYS A 178 -2.62 -38.25 -30.98
N GLN A 179 -2.84 -37.68 -29.79
CA GLN A 179 -2.08 -38.00 -28.59
C GLN A 179 -2.40 -39.39 -28.02
N GLU A 180 -3.60 -39.90 -28.29
CA GLU A 180 -4.06 -41.23 -27.86
C GLU A 180 -3.62 -42.37 -28.79
N LYS A 181 -3.09 -42.06 -29.98
CA LYS A 181 -2.60 -43.04 -30.98
C LYS A 181 -1.09 -43.23 -30.87
#